data_AF-A0A1V6I2R2-F1
#
_entry.id   AF-A0A1V6I2R2-F1
#
_cell.length_a   1.000
_cell.length_b   1.000
_cell.length_c   1.000
_cell.angle_alpha   90.00
_cell.angle_beta   90.00
_cell.angle_gamma   90.00
#
_symmetry.space_group_name_H-M   'P 1'
#
loop_
_entity.id
_entity.type
_entity.pdbx_description
1 polymer ?
#
loop_
_entity_poly.entity_id
_entity_poly.type
_entity_poly.pdbx_seq_one_letter_code
_entity_poly.pdbx_strand_id
1 'polypeptide(L)'
;MDIVQDFNLDYEYFNKIIENNGDIIVSGKGKEGKLFLSKFSTTGVIDTNFGENGFYYSEIQGYTEFNPVLINWESYIIGNHDRIISVNENGISDNNLFTFEDIIYHDMKMQGKNKIIVGGFYNDNFVITRLNANSKSGEDPASLEKNQLNTLSIYPNPAKDNLYFNEETQAEIIDIQGRVLYKTTEAVKSVNISNLKSGIYFIKTDNKIQKFVKE
;
A
#
# COMPACT_ATOMS: atom_id res chain seq x y z
N MET A 1 0.27 -23.54 -32.77
CA MET A 1 1.66 -23.30 -33.19
C MET A 1 2.28 -22.56 -32.03
N ASP A 2 3.26 -23.14 -31.38
CA ASP A 2 3.93 -22.50 -30.25
C ASP A 2 4.89 -21.44 -30.81
N ILE A 3 4.74 -20.20 -30.35
CA ILE A 3 5.63 -19.10 -30.71
C ILE A 3 6.73 -19.07 -29.66
N VAL A 4 7.97 -19.36 -30.07
CA VAL A 4 9.16 -19.23 -29.23
C VAL A 4 9.97 -18.06 -29.75
N GLN A 5 10.14 -17.04 -28.92
CA GLN A 5 10.91 -15.83 -29.24
C GLN A 5 12.07 -15.71 -28.25
N ASP A 6 13.28 -15.53 -28.79
CA ASP A 6 14.48 -15.27 -28.01
C ASP A 6 14.78 -13.76 -28.03
N PHE A 7 14.89 -13.18 -26.84
CA PHE A 7 15.12 -11.74 -26.64
C PHE A 7 16.57 -11.43 -26.25
N ASN A 8 17.45 -12.44 -26.14
CA ASN A 8 18.85 -12.31 -25.75
C ASN A 8 19.08 -11.43 -24.52
N LEU A 9 18.33 -11.79 -23.49
CA LEU A 9 18.27 -11.17 -22.18
C LEU A 9 19.29 -11.94 -21.27
N ASP A 10 20.49 -11.38 -21.08
CA ASP A 10 21.65 -12.01 -20.40
C ASP A 10 21.40 -12.28 -18.89
N TYR A 11 21.25 -13.56 -18.48
CA TYR A 11 20.97 -14.00 -17.09
C TYR A 11 19.66 -13.45 -16.48
N GLU A 12 18.58 -13.57 -17.23
CA GLU A 12 17.33 -12.86 -16.99
C GLU A 12 16.15 -13.80 -16.76
N TYR A 13 15.20 -13.33 -15.94
CA TYR A 13 13.93 -14.02 -15.75
C TYR A 13 12.78 -13.01 -15.76
N PHE A 14 11.66 -13.43 -16.32
CA PHE A 14 10.39 -12.78 -16.11
C PHE A 14 9.95 -13.04 -14.67
N ASN A 15 9.66 -11.96 -13.95
CA ASN A 15 9.20 -12.01 -12.58
C ASN A 15 7.67 -12.05 -12.54
N LYS A 16 7.02 -11.15 -13.29
CA LYS A 16 5.57 -10.98 -13.24
C LYS A 16 5.00 -10.71 -14.63
N ILE A 17 3.81 -11.27 -14.85
CA ILE A 17 3.03 -11.09 -16.08
C ILE A 17 1.65 -10.62 -15.67
N ILE A 18 1.15 -9.59 -16.35
CA ILE A 18 -0.22 -9.10 -16.20
C ILE A 18 -0.84 -8.87 -17.57
N GLU A 19 -2.14 -9.07 -17.68
CA GLU A 19 -2.90 -8.72 -18.88
C GLU A 19 -3.59 -7.37 -18.69
N ASN A 20 -3.58 -6.55 -19.74
CA ASN A 20 -4.24 -5.25 -19.77
C ASN A 20 -4.79 -4.96 -21.16
N ASN A 21 -6.10 -4.80 -21.31
CA ASN A 21 -6.74 -4.35 -22.56
C ASN A 21 -6.31 -5.09 -23.84
N GLY A 22 -6.01 -6.39 -23.75
CA GLY A 22 -5.58 -7.19 -24.92
C GLY A 22 -4.06 -7.21 -25.15
N ASP A 23 -3.31 -6.56 -24.27
CA ASP A 23 -1.86 -6.62 -24.18
C ASP A 23 -1.42 -7.46 -22.96
N ILE A 24 -0.25 -8.07 -23.08
CA ILE A 24 0.47 -8.77 -22.02
C ILE A 24 1.65 -7.88 -21.62
N ILE A 25 1.70 -7.51 -20.36
CA ILE A 25 2.79 -6.71 -19.79
C ILE A 25 3.64 -7.62 -18.94
N VAL A 26 4.93 -7.59 -19.21
CA VAL A 26 5.90 -8.46 -18.58
C VAL A 26 6.93 -7.60 -17.87
N SER A 27 7.19 -7.90 -16.60
CA SER A 27 8.35 -7.38 -15.88
C SER A 27 9.36 -8.47 -15.62
N GLY A 28 10.62 -8.08 -15.53
CA GLY A 28 11.70 -9.01 -15.23
C GLY A 28 12.96 -8.30 -14.80
N LYS A 29 14.00 -9.11 -14.63
CA LYS A 29 15.35 -8.62 -14.38
C LYS A 29 16.21 -8.85 -15.61
N GLY A 30 16.78 -7.74 -16.07
CA GLY A 30 17.56 -7.45 -17.24
C GLY A 30 19.07 -7.67 -17.11
N LYS A 31 19.76 -7.39 -18.22
CA LYS A 31 21.22 -7.24 -18.31
C LYS A 31 21.72 -6.29 -17.24
N GLU A 32 22.87 -6.63 -16.65
CA GLU A 32 23.46 -5.90 -15.51
C GLU A 32 22.53 -5.82 -14.27
N GLY A 33 21.47 -6.64 -14.27
CA GLY A 33 20.47 -6.66 -13.22
C GLY A 33 19.45 -5.52 -13.25
N LYS A 34 19.39 -4.76 -14.35
CA LYS A 34 18.41 -3.67 -14.53
C LYS A 34 17.02 -4.24 -14.66
N LEU A 35 16.06 -3.69 -13.95
CA LEU A 35 14.69 -4.18 -14.03
C LEU A 35 14.06 -3.67 -15.32
N PHE A 36 13.27 -4.49 -16.01
CA PHE A 36 12.63 -4.10 -17.26
C PHE A 36 11.11 -4.27 -17.22
N LEU A 37 10.46 -3.55 -18.12
CA LEU A 37 9.09 -3.78 -18.58
C LEU A 37 9.10 -4.01 -20.09
N SER A 38 8.26 -4.91 -20.55
CA SER A 38 8.00 -5.11 -21.97
C SER A 38 6.51 -5.36 -22.21
N LYS A 39 6.06 -5.00 -23.41
CA LYS A 39 4.67 -5.09 -23.83
C LYS A 39 4.56 -6.04 -25.02
N PHE A 40 3.62 -6.95 -24.93
CA PHE A 40 3.30 -7.92 -25.98
C PHE A 40 1.82 -7.84 -26.32
N SER A 41 1.48 -8.18 -27.55
CA SER A 41 0.10 -8.56 -27.89
C SER A 41 -0.28 -9.87 -27.19
N THR A 42 -1.59 -10.13 -27.08
CA THR A 42 -2.12 -11.43 -26.63
C THR A 42 -1.67 -12.64 -27.48
N THR A 43 -1.16 -12.41 -28.69
CA THR A 43 -0.56 -13.45 -29.54
C THR A 43 0.94 -13.65 -29.28
N GLY A 44 1.52 -12.95 -28.30
CA GLY A 44 2.93 -13.08 -27.92
C GLY A 44 3.91 -12.28 -28.79
N VAL A 45 3.42 -11.41 -29.67
CA VAL A 45 4.28 -10.51 -30.49
C VAL A 45 4.61 -9.26 -29.68
N ILE A 46 5.90 -8.94 -29.55
CA ILE A 46 6.39 -7.75 -28.85
C ILE A 46 5.97 -6.44 -29.55
N ASP A 47 5.57 -5.44 -28.76
CA ASP A 47 5.34 -4.07 -29.21
C ASP A 47 6.66 -3.29 -29.21
N THR A 48 7.32 -3.23 -30.37
CA THR A 48 8.63 -2.58 -30.50
C THR A 48 8.60 -1.05 -30.29
N ASN A 49 7.41 -0.43 -30.23
CA ASN A 49 7.26 0.99 -29.94
C ASN A 49 7.24 1.29 -28.44
N PHE A 50 7.15 0.26 -27.59
CA PHE A 50 7.22 0.40 -26.14
C PHE A 50 8.68 0.59 -25.69
N GLY A 51 9.03 1.76 -25.15
CA GLY A 51 10.38 2.05 -24.71
C GLY A 51 11.40 1.97 -25.85
N GLU A 52 12.55 1.37 -25.60
CA GLU A 52 13.60 1.12 -26.60
C GLU A 52 13.49 -0.32 -27.12
N ASN A 53 13.10 -0.47 -28.38
CA ASN A 53 12.93 -1.77 -29.05
C ASN A 53 12.00 -2.75 -28.32
N GLY A 54 10.96 -2.24 -27.67
CA GLY A 54 9.98 -3.04 -26.92
C GLY A 54 10.30 -3.23 -25.44
N PHE A 55 11.34 -2.57 -24.94
CA PHE A 55 11.74 -2.64 -23.54
C PHE A 55 11.90 -1.26 -22.92
N TYR A 56 11.30 -1.07 -21.75
CA TYR A 56 11.73 -0.05 -20.81
C TYR A 56 12.70 -0.68 -19.81
N TYR A 57 13.87 -0.06 -19.61
CA TYR A 57 14.82 -0.44 -18.58
C TYR A 57 14.86 0.62 -17.50
N SER A 58 14.70 0.19 -16.24
CA SER A 58 14.77 1.07 -15.09
C SER A 58 16.20 1.51 -14.82
N GLU A 59 16.38 2.80 -14.52
CA GLU A 59 17.63 3.35 -14.01
C GLU A 59 17.85 3.04 -12.52
N ILE A 60 16.82 2.50 -11.85
CA ILE A 60 16.86 2.22 -10.41
C ILE A 60 17.74 0.99 -10.14
N GLN A 61 18.79 1.23 -9.36
CA GLN A 61 19.69 0.20 -8.85
C GLN A 61 19.12 -0.39 -7.56
N GLY A 62 19.15 -1.71 -7.39
CA GLY A 62 18.73 -2.33 -6.13
C GLY A 62 18.48 -3.84 -6.20
N TYR A 63 18.42 -4.47 -5.02
CA TYR A 63 18.05 -5.87 -4.88
C TYR A 63 16.52 -6.00 -4.83
N THR A 64 16.04 -6.92 -5.68
CA THR A 64 14.81 -7.71 -5.57
C THR A 64 13.44 -7.06 -5.90
N GLU A 65 12.77 -7.74 -6.84
CA GLU A 65 11.34 -7.79 -7.17
C GLU A 65 10.66 -6.54 -7.75
N PHE A 66 10.50 -6.55 -9.07
CA PHE A 66 9.57 -5.68 -9.80
C PHE A 66 8.16 -6.26 -9.73
N ASN A 67 7.31 -5.61 -8.95
CA ASN A 67 5.89 -5.92 -8.89
C ASN A 67 5.09 -4.93 -9.74
N PRO A 68 4.98 -5.12 -11.07
CA PRO A 68 4.12 -4.26 -11.87
C PRO A 68 2.68 -4.34 -11.36
N VAL A 69 2.08 -3.17 -11.30
CA VAL A 69 0.68 -2.95 -10.95
C VAL A 69 0.14 -1.90 -11.92
N LEU A 70 -1.05 -2.15 -12.47
CA LEU A 70 -1.70 -1.23 -13.41
C LEU A 70 -2.38 -0.08 -12.68
N ILE A 71 -2.18 1.14 -13.16
CA ILE A 71 -2.84 2.34 -12.65
C ILE A 71 -3.59 3.05 -13.76
N ASN A 72 -4.84 3.40 -13.43
CA ASN A 72 -5.75 4.15 -14.30
C ASN A 72 -5.93 3.60 -15.71
N TRP A 73 -5.53 2.35 -15.99
CA TRP A 73 -5.50 1.75 -17.34
C TRP A 73 -4.53 2.41 -18.33
N GLU A 74 -3.73 3.38 -17.88
CA GLU A 74 -2.90 4.25 -18.73
C GLU A 74 -1.40 4.17 -18.36
N SER A 75 -1.08 3.78 -17.12
CA SER A 75 0.30 3.69 -16.65
C SER A 75 0.56 2.39 -15.89
N TYR A 76 1.78 1.89 -16.03
CA TYR A 76 2.35 0.78 -15.28
C TYR A 76 3.13 1.35 -14.10
N ILE A 77 2.74 0.97 -12.89
CA ILE A 77 3.56 1.21 -11.71
C ILE A 77 4.46 0.03 -11.51
N ILE A 78 5.73 0.33 -11.34
CA ILE A 78 6.77 -0.63 -10.98
C ILE A 78 7.54 -0.07 -9.81
N GLY A 79 8.29 -0.94 -9.16
CA GLY A 79 9.21 -0.48 -8.16
C GLY A 79 10.07 -1.60 -7.62
N ASN A 80 11.08 -1.20 -6.87
CA ASN A 80 11.99 -2.03 -6.10
C ASN A 80 11.82 -1.71 -4.60
N HIS A 81 12.53 -2.40 -3.71
CA HIS A 81 12.44 -2.27 -2.25
C HIS A 81 12.12 -0.88 -1.66
N ASP A 82 12.73 0.19 -2.19
CA ASP A 82 12.66 1.56 -1.65
C ASP A 82 12.07 2.59 -2.64
N ARG A 83 11.77 2.22 -3.89
CA ARG A 83 11.21 3.18 -4.87
C ARG A 83 10.06 2.60 -5.66
N ILE A 84 9.14 3.49 -6.02
CA ILE A 84 8.00 3.21 -6.90
C ILE A 84 8.03 4.27 -7.99
N ILE A 85 7.88 3.86 -9.24
CA ILE A 85 7.86 4.74 -10.41
C ILE A 85 6.68 4.41 -11.32
N SER A 86 6.32 5.38 -12.14
CA SER A 86 5.31 5.23 -13.17
C SER A 86 5.97 5.14 -14.54
N VAL A 87 5.43 4.28 -15.40
CA VAL A 87 5.81 4.13 -16.79
C VAL A 87 4.54 4.20 -17.62
N ASN A 88 4.47 5.11 -18.57
CA ASN A 88 3.28 5.27 -19.41
C ASN A 88 3.17 4.16 -20.47
N GLU A 89 2.09 4.18 -21.24
CA GLU A 89 1.80 3.24 -22.33
C GLU A 89 2.89 3.13 -23.41
N ASN A 90 3.77 4.14 -23.53
CA ASN A 90 4.86 4.19 -24.49
C ASN A 90 6.22 3.77 -23.89
N GLY A 91 6.24 3.28 -22.65
CA GLY A 91 7.48 2.87 -21.99
C GLY A 91 8.35 4.04 -21.53
N ILE A 92 7.76 5.22 -21.30
CA ILE A 92 8.47 6.40 -20.81
C ILE A 92 8.12 6.61 -19.32
N SER A 93 9.16 6.77 -18.50
CA SER A 93 9.09 7.05 -17.06
C SER A 93 9.31 8.55 -16.79
N ASP A 94 8.58 9.11 -15.82
CA ASP A 94 8.85 10.44 -15.27
C ASP A 94 9.79 10.43 -14.05
N ASN A 95 10.28 9.24 -13.67
CA ASN A 95 11.22 8.95 -12.59
C ASN A 95 10.77 9.41 -11.19
N ASN A 96 10.47 8.42 -10.34
CA ASN A 96 10.12 8.50 -8.90
C ASN A 96 8.71 9.03 -8.62
N LEU A 97 7.77 8.10 -8.44
CA LEU A 97 6.48 8.39 -7.83
C LEU A 97 6.60 8.42 -6.30
N PHE A 98 7.34 7.49 -5.72
CA PHE A 98 7.66 7.43 -4.29
C PHE A 98 9.09 6.95 -4.04
N THR A 99 9.72 7.52 -3.02
CA THR A 99 10.96 7.00 -2.41
C THR A 99 10.70 6.79 -0.93
N PHE A 100 11.05 5.62 -0.41
CA PHE A 100 10.99 5.30 1.02
C PHE A 100 12.39 5.38 1.60
N GLU A 101 12.56 6.14 2.69
CA GLU A 101 13.85 6.20 3.39
C GLU A 101 14.05 4.97 4.28
N ASP A 102 13.01 4.55 5.00
CA ASP A 102 13.12 3.52 6.05
C ASP A 102 12.23 2.28 5.83
N ILE A 103 11.29 2.32 4.88
CA ILE A 103 10.38 1.20 4.62
C ILE A 103 10.94 0.36 3.48
N ILE A 104 11.09 -0.93 3.71
CA ILE A 104 11.34 -1.91 2.66
C ILE A 104 10.01 -2.60 2.36
N TYR A 105 9.44 -2.36 1.19
CA TYR A 105 8.24 -3.06 0.77
C TYR A 105 8.57 -4.32 -0.04
N HIS A 106 7.71 -5.32 0.08
CA HIS A 106 7.83 -6.60 -0.62
C HIS A 106 6.74 -6.79 -1.67
N ASP A 107 5.53 -6.28 -1.41
CA ASP A 107 4.42 -6.41 -2.36
C ASP A 107 3.59 -5.13 -2.42
N MET A 108 2.97 -4.92 -3.57
CA MET A 108 2.06 -3.83 -3.83
C MET A 108 0.83 -4.28 -4.60
N LYS A 109 -0.31 -3.64 -4.31
CA LYS A 109 -1.59 -3.91 -4.97
C LYS A 109 -2.38 -2.62 -5.16
N MET A 110 -3.13 -2.53 -6.26
CA MET A 110 -4.08 -1.43 -6.41
C MET A 110 -5.22 -1.53 -5.42
N GLN A 111 -5.63 -0.35 -4.94
CA GLN A 111 -6.90 -0.11 -4.30
C GLN A 111 -7.68 0.94 -5.11
N GLY A 112 -8.56 0.47 -5.98
CA GLY A 112 -9.35 1.35 -6.85
C GLY A 112 -8.51 1.98 -7.97
N LYS A 113 -8.81 3.23 -8.32
CA LYS A 113 -8.19 3.90 -9.48
C LYS A 113 -6.83 4.53 -9.17
N ASN A 114 -6.68 5.14 -8.00
CA ASN A 114 -5.54 6.03 -7.71
C ASN A 114 -4.80 5.71 -6.41
N LYS A 115 -5.04 4.56 -5.77
CA LYS A 115 -4.35 4.21 -4.53
C LYS A 115 -3.59 2.91 -4.69
N ILE A 116 -2.40 2.87 -4.09
CA ILE A 116 -1.57 1.68 -3.99
C ILE A 116 -1.53 1.29 -2.53
N ILE A 117 -1.75 0.02 -2.22
CA ILE A 117 -1.41 -0.58 -0.93
C ILE A 117 -0.05 -1.21 -1.08
N VAL A 118 0.88 -0.90 -0.20
CA VAL A 118 2.19 -1.55 -0.11
C VAL A 118 2.33 -2.26 1.23
N GLY A 119 2.84 -3.48 1.19
CA GLY A 119 3.12 -4.30 2.36
C GLY A 119 4.62 -4.60 2.44
N GLY A 120 5.17 -4.54 3.65
CA GLY A 120 6.62 -4.62 3.87
C GLY A 120 6.99 -4.71 5.33
N PHE A 121 8.19 -4.23 5.66
CA PHE A 121 8.63 -4.07 7.03
C PHE A 121 9.30 -2.71 7.28
N TYR A 122 9.23 -2.28 8.54
CA TYR A 122 9.87 -1.09 9.10
C TYR A 122 10.29 -1.40 10.53
N ASN A 123 11.57 -1.20 10.88
CA ASN A 123 12.10 -1.51 12.21
C ASN A 123 11.66 -2.89 12.74
N ASP A 124 11.87 -3.94 11.94
CA ASP A 124 11.47 -5.33 12.23
C ASP A 124 9.96 -5.59 12.40
N ASN A 125 9.11 -4.59 12.19
CA ASN A 125 7.67 -4.72 12.25
C ASN A 125 7.08 -4.84 10.84
N PHE A 126 6.09 -5.71 10.70
CA PHE A 126 5.27 -5.74 9.50
C PHE A 126 4.49 -4.43 9.35
N VAL A 127 4.52 -3.83 8.16
CA VAL A 127 3.82 -2.59 7.84
C VAL A 127 2.98 -2.76 6.59
N ILE A 128 1.77 -2.20 6.63
CA ILE A 128 0.96 -1.92 5.45
C ILE A 128 0.74 -0.41 5.41
N THR A 129 1.06 0.22 4.29
CA THR A 129 0.71 1.62 4.05
C THR A 129 -0.01 1.78 2.72
N ARG A 130 -0.70 2.91 2.58
CA ARG A 130 -1.50 3.24 1.42
C ARG A 130 -1.06 4.58 0.85
N LEU A 131 -0.74 4.58 -0.44
CA LEU A 131 -0.17 5.69 -1.18
C LEU A 131 -1.16 6.21 -2.23
N ASN A 132 -1.07 7.49 -2.57
CA ASN A 132 -1.87 8.09 -3.63
C ASN A 132 -1.05 8.18 -4.93
N ALA A 133 -1.36 7.35 -5.91
CA ALA A 133 -0.58 7.21 -7.12
C ALA A 133 -0.54 8.43 -8.03
N ASN A 134 -1.33 9.47 -7.75
CA ASN A 134 -1.30 10.72 -8.49
C ASN A 134 -0.40 11.78 -7.84
N SER A 135 0.20 11.49 -6.68
CA SER A 135 1.16 12.38 -6.02
C SER A 135 2.50 12.35 -6.77
N LYS A 136 2.94 13.48 -7.33
CA LYS A 136 4.24 13.60 -8.01
C LYS A 136 5.37 13.77 -7.00
N SER A 137 6.59 13.32 -7.36
CA SER A 137 7.80 13.56 -6.58
C SER A 137 7.95 15.03 -6.17
N GLY A 138 8.18 15.27 -4.88
CA GLY A 138 8.42 16.61 -4.33
C GLY A 138 7.18 17.27 -3.73
N GLU A 139 5.99 16.75 -3.99
CA GLU A 139 4.93 16.84 -2.98
C GLU A 139 5.21 15.69 -2.03
N ASP A 140 5.82 15.99 -0.88
CA ASP A 140 5.81 15.08 0.26
C ASP A 140 4.44 14.39 0.27
N PRO A 141 4.34 13.04 0.28
CA PRO A 141 3.09 12.41 0.64
C PRO A 141 2.77 12.91 2.04
N ALA A 142 1.98 13.99 2.09
CA ALA A 142 1.96 15.04 3.10
C ALA A 142 2.47 14.58 4.44
N SER A 143 3.79 14.65 4.67
CA SER A 143 4.45 14.03 5.80
C SER A 143 4.05 12.55 5.99
N LEU A 144 5.05 11.70 6.10
CA LEU A 144 4.95 10.78 7.22
C LEU A 144 4.79 11.70 8.45
N GLU A 145 3.56 12.04 8.84
CA GLU A 145 3.27 12.04 10.26
C GLU A 145 3.73 10.65 10.67
N LYS A 146 4.98 10.59 11.12
CA LYS A 146 5.45 9.76 12.21
C LYS A 146 4.46 9.99 13.36
N ASN A 147 3.22 9.54 13.18
CA ASN A 147 2.50 8.89 14.23
C ASN A 147 3.37 7.68 14.51
N GLN A 148 4.39 7.90 15.35
CA GLN A 148 4.81 6.89 16.30
C GLN A 148 3.49 6.39 16.88
N LEU A 149 3.03 5.24 16.38
CA LEU A 149 1.73 4.69 16.70
C LEU A 149 1.78 4.24 18.16
N ASN A 150 1.71 5.19 19.10
CA ASN A 150 0.93 5.00 20.31
C ASN A 150 -0.54 5.06 19.88
N THR A 151 -0.94 4.11 19.03
CA THR A 151 -2.36 3.96 18.73
C THR A 151 -3.01 3.40 19.97
N LEU A 152 -3.76 4.24 20.66
CA LEU A 152 -4.71 3.80 21.66
C LEU A 152 -5.50 2.62 21.09
N SER A 153 -5.31 1.47 21.72
CA SER A 153 -5.91 0.19 21.40
C SER A 153 -6.96 -0.13 22.46
N ILE A 154 -8.12 -0.57 22.01
CA ILE A 154 -9.31 -0.69 22.84
C ILE A 154 -9.85 -2.11 22.70
N TYR A 155 -9.96 -2.82 23.82
CA TYR A 155 -10.26 -4.25 23.82
C TYR A 155 -11.03 -4.65 25.10
N PRO A 156 -11.81 -5.74 25.08
CA PRO A 156 -12.19 -6.51 23.90
C PRO A 156 -13.18 -5.74 23.01
N ASN A 157 -13.29 -6.15 21.75
CA ASN A 157 -14.34 -5.70 20.85
C ASN A 157 -14.76 -6.90 19.98
N PRO A 158 -15.97 -7.47 20.14
CA PRO A 158 -17.06 -7.01 21.01
C PRO A 158 -16.75 -7.07 22.52
N ALA A 159 -17.40 -6.21 23.30
CA ALA A 159 -17.17 -6.02 24.73
C ALA A 159 -18.39 -6.43 25.56
N LYS A 160 -18.16 -7.09 26.70
CA LYS A 160 -19.22 -7.49 27.65
C LYS A 160 -19.38 -6.47 28.77
N ASP A 161 -18.48 -6.47 29.74
CA ASP A 161 -18.66 -5.69 30.97
C ASP A 161 -17.65 -4.56 31.13
N ASN A 162 -16.44 -4.72 30.59
CA ASN A 162 -15.37 -3.75 30.70
C ASN A 162 -14.69 -3.56 29.35
N LEU A 163 -14.23 -2.34 29.12
CA LEU A 163 -13.41 -1.94 27.99
C LEU A 163 -12.05 -1.51 28.56
N TYR A 164 -10.96 -2.00 27.97
CA TYR A 164 -9.59 -1.78 28.39
C TYR A 164 -8.80 -1.04 27.32
N PHE A 165 -7.78 -0.32 27.78
CA PHE A 165 -6.89 0.51 26.97
C PHE A 165 -5.45 -0.01 27.10
N ASN A 166 -4.64 0.19 26.07
CA ASN A 166 -3.20 -0.10 26.13
C ASN A 166 -2.39 0.97 26.88
N GLU A 167 -2.98 2.13 27.16
CA GLU A 167 -2.39 3.23 27.94
C GLU A 167 -3.46 3.91 28.82
N GLU A 168 -3.03 4.69 29.81
CA GLU A 168 -3.95 5.49 30.63
C GLU A 168 -4.42 6.71 29.84
N THR A 169 -5.74 6.87 29.72
CA THR A 169 -6.32 7.97 28.94
C THR A 169 -7.68 8.40 29.50
N GLN A 170 -8.08 9.64 29.22
CA GLN A 170 -9.43 10.10 29.48
C GLN A 170 -10.37 9.58 28.38
N ALA A 171 -11.54 9.10 28.78
CA ALA A 171 -12.47 8.45 27.87
C ALA A 171 -13.90 8.93 28.06
N GLU A 172 -14.58 9.18 26.93
CA GLU A 172 -16.00 9.45 26.84
C GLU A 172 -16.67 8.33 26.02
N ILE A 173 -17.71 7.70 26.56
CA ILE A 173 -18.54 6.76 25.81
C ILE A 173 -19.75 7.50 25.26
N ILE A 174 -19.98 7.36 23.96
CA ILE A 174 -20.96 8.10 23.19
C ILE A 174 -21.83 7.11 22.39
N ASP A 175 -23.13 7.35 22.32
CA ASP A 175 -24.03 6.57 21.47
C ASP A 175 -24.06 7.05 20.01
N ILE A 176 -24.85 6.37 19.17
CA ILE A 176 -24.99 6.69 17.74
C ILE A 176 -25.65 8.05 17.48
N GLN A 177 -26.34 8.63 18.48
CA GLN A 177 -26.93 9.96 18.42
C GLN A 177 -25.97 11.04 18.92
N GLY A 178 -24.74 10.69 19.30
CA GLY A 178 -23.75 11.63 19.82
C GLY A 178 -23.94 11.99 21.31
N ARG A 179 -24.81 11.28 22.05
CA ARG A 179 -25.03 11.54 23.47
C ARG A 179 -23.93 10.90 24.29
N VAL A 180 -23.32 11.67 25.19
CA VAL A 180 -22.32 11.18 26.15
C VAL A 180 -23.03 10.38 27.24
N LEU A 181 -22.73 9.09 27.32
CA LEU A 181 -23.29 8.15 28.30
C LEU A 181 -22.38 7.96 29.52
N TYR A 182 -21.08 8.15 29.32
CA TYR A 182 -20.09 8.02 30.38
C TYR A 182 -18.87 8.90 30.07
N LYS A 183 -18.22 9.43 31.09
CA LYS A 183 -17.00 10.23 30.97
C LYS A 183 -16.11 10.03 32.18
N THR A 184 -14.82 9.78 31.95
CA THR A 184 -13.81 9.78 33.02
C THR A 184 -13.28 11.19 33.25
N THR A 185 -12.99 11.53 34.50
CA THR A 185 -12.34 12.79 34.88
C THR A 185 -10.82 12.64 34.97
N GLU A 186 -10.34 11.43 35.22
CA GLU A 186 -8.93 11.07 35.29
C GLU A 186 -8.57 10.10 34.16
N ALA A 187 -7.27 10.00 33.87
CA ALA A 187 -6.76 9.01 32.95
C ALA A 187 -6.86 7.62 33.59
N VAL A 188 -7.49 6.68 32.90
CA VAL A 188 -7.72 5.31 33.40
C VAL A 188 -7.29 4.29 32.35
N LYS A 189 -7.07 3.04 32.74
CA LYS A 189 -6.82 1.91 31.81
C LYS A 189 -8.08 1.14 31.41
N SER A 190 -9.22 1.44 32.02
CA SER A 190 -10.45 0.72 31.74
C SER A 190 -11.71 1.50 32.12
N VAL A 191 -12.80 1.18 31.44
CA VAL A 191 -14.15 1.69 31.72
C VAL A 191 -15.11 0.53 31.86
N ASN A 192 -15.94 0.58 32.91
CA ASN A 192 -17.05 -0.37 33.08
C ASN A 192 -18.24 0.05 32.21
N ILE A 193 -18.73 -0.89 31.40
CA ILE A 193 -19.81 -0.71 30.43
C ILE A 193 -20.94 -1.73 30.62
N SER A 194 -20.98 -2.45 31.74
CA SER A 194 -21.98 -3.52 31.99
C SER A 194 -23.42 -3.00 31.97
N ASN A 195 -23.62 -1.73 32.31
CA ASN A 195 -24.93 -1.06 32.30
C ASN A 195 -25.40 -0.62 30.91
N LEU A 196 -24.54 -0.72 29.88
CA LEU A 196 -24.93 -0.42 28.50
C LEU A 196 -25.72 -1.58 27.91
N LYS A 197 -26.72 -1.27 27.09
CA LYS A 197 -27.42 -2.29 26.30
C LYS A 197 -26.55 -2.75 25.14
N SER A 198 -26.80 -3.96 24.64
CA SER A 198 -26.18 -4.47 23.43
C SER A 198 -26.37 -3.49 22.27
N GLY A 199 -25.31 -3.18 21.53
CA GLY A 199 -25.37 -2.17 20.47
C GLY A 199 -24.02 -1.61 20.04
N ILE A 200 -24.05 -0.62 19.16
CA ILE A 200 -22.86 0.09 18.65
C ILE A 200 -22.67 1.37 19.45
N TYR A 201 -21.43 1.59 19.89
CA TYR A 201 -21.02 2.78 20.63
C TYR A 201 -19.70 3.31 20.09
N PHE A 202 -19.40 4.55 20.46
CA PHE A 202 -18.12 5.18 20.19
C PHE A 202 -17.46 5.52 21.51
N ILE A 203 -16.16 5.30 21.59
CA ILE A 203 -15.32 5.82 22.65
C ILE A 203 -14.47 6.93 22.06
N LYS A 204 -14.53 8.09 22.70
CA LYS A 204 -13.74 9.27 22.38
C LYS A 204 -12.70 9.47 23.47
N THR A 205 -11.47 9.65 23.06
CA THR A 205 -10.35 10.07 23.91
C THR A 205 -9.79 11.37 23.36
N ASP A 206 -8.76 11.92 24.02
CA ASP A 206 -8.20 13.24 23.67
C ASP A 206 -7.78 13.34 22.20
N ASN A 207 -7.28 12.23 21.63
CA ASN A 207 -6.69 12.20 20.29
C ASN A 207 -7.49 11.38 19.27
N LYS A 208 -8.54 10.67 19.67
CA LYS A 208 -9.19 9.69 18.77
C LYS A 208 -10.64 9.38 19.13
N ILE A 209 -11.43 9.01 18.13
CA ILE A 209 -12.74 8.38 18.30
C ILE A 209 -12.70 7.00 17.65
N GLN A 210 -13.14 5.97 18.37
CA GLN A 210 -13.16 4.59 17.90
C GLN A 210 -14.51 3.92 18.19
N LYS A 211 -15.00 3.14 17.23
CA LYS A 211 -16.23 2.33 17.36
C LYS A 211 -15.95 1.05 18.14
N PHE A 212 -16.83 0.67 19.05
CA PHE A 212 -16.88 -0.68 19.64
C PHE A 212 -18.32 -1.23 19.67
N VAL A 213 -18.44 -2.54 19.80
CA VAL A 213 -19.72 -3.25 19.90
C VAL A 213 -19.88 -3.77 21.33
N LYS A 214 -21.00 -3.45 21.98
CA LYS A 214 -21.44 -4.03 23.25
C LYS A 214 -22.27 -5.27 22.96
N GLU A 215 -21.91 -6.39 23.59
CA GLU A 215 -22.71 -7.63 23.59
C GLU A 215 -23.92 -7.56 24.50
#